data_AF-X0ZX81-F1
#
_entry.id   AF-X0ZX81-F1
#
_cell.length_a   1.000
_cell.length_b   1.000
_cell.length_c   1.000
_cell.angle_alpha   90.00
_cell.angle_beta   90.00
_cell.angle_gamma   90.00
#
_symmetry.space_group_name_H-M   'P 1'
#
loop_
_entity.id
_entity.type
_entity.pdbx_description
1 polymer ?
#
loop_
_entity_poly.entity_id
_entity_poly.type
_entity_poly.pdbx_seq_one_letter_code
_entity_poly.pdbx_strand_id
1 'polypeptide(L)' 'MSYVFARLEPLYRYRKGSIQVSSQPSRARVSINGVDKGKTPLTIRQVKVGWHEVAVIKEGYRIYVKHV' A
#
# COMPACT_ATOMS: atom_id res chain seq x y z
N MET A 1 48.47 6.40 -1.49
CA MET A 1 47.22 5.90 -0.87
C MET A 1 46.06 6.17 -1.81
N SER A 2 45.20 5.17 -2.02
CA SER A 2 43.96 5.32 -2.80
C SER A 2 42.76 5.23 -1.86
N TYR A 3 41.85 6.19 -1.96
CA TYR A 3 40.57 6.21 -1.25
C TYR A 3 39.44 6.08 -2.27
N VAL A 4 38.45 5.23 -1.99
CA VAL A 4 37.27 5.04 -2.83
C VAL A 4 36.03 5.33 -2.00
N PHE A 5 35.20 6.25 -2.48
CA PHE A 5 33.88 6.55 -1.95
C PHE A 5 32.82 6.18 -2.98
N ALA A 6 31.83 5.39 -2.58
CA ALA A 6 30.66 5.08 -3.38
C ALA A 6 29.39 5.29 -2.56
N ARG A 7 28.44 6.05 -3.12
CA ARG A 7 27.11 6.23 -2.55
C ARG A 7 26.14 5.29 -3.24
N LEU A 8 25.61 4.33 -2.48
CA LEU A 8 24.65 3.35 -2.98
C LEU A 8 23.23 3.88 -2.74
N GLU A 9 22.45 4.02 -3.81
CA GLU A 9 21.02 4.31 -3.72
C GLU A 9 20.22 3.00 -3.80
N PRO A 10 19.17 2.82 -2.98
CA PRO A 10 18.34 1.62 -3.05
C PRO A 10 17.69 1.52 -4.43
N LEU A 11 17.83 0.38 -5.07
CA LEU A 11 17.10 0.14 -6.33
C LEU A 11 15.61 0.28 -6.06
N TYR A 12 14.90 0.94 -6.98
CA TYR A 12 13.48 1.28 -6.84
C TYR A 12 12.61 0.10 -6.38
N ARG A 13 12.91 -1.12 -6.86
CA ARG A 13 12.21 -2.37 -6.49
C ARG A 13 12.33 -2.78 -5.01
N TYR A 14 13.31 -2.25 -4.28
CA TYR A 14 13.50 -2.47 -2.84
C TYR A 14 12.99 -1.32 -1.99
N ARG A 15 12.58 -0.20 -2.60
CA ARG A 15 11.90 0.86 -1.86
C ARG A 15 10.54 0.32 -1.42
N LYS A 16 10.19 0.65 -0.18
CA LYS A 16 8.90 0.32 0.42
C LYS A 16 8.28 1.58 0.99
N GLY A 17 6.96 1.65 0.93
CA GLY A 17 6.15 2.70 1.53
C GLY A 17 5.07 2.14 2.44
N SER A 18 4.07 2.97 2.70
CA SER A 18 2.88 2.60 3.45
C SER A 18 1.64 3.17 2.77
N ILE A 19 0.56 2.39 2.81
CA ILE A 19 -0.76 2.83 2.34
C ILE A 19 -1.67 2.93 3.55
N GLN A 20 -2.24 4.11 3.77
CA GLN A 20 -3.25 4.35 4.79
C GLN A 20 -4.62 4.37 4.12
N VAL A 21 -5.56 3.59 4.64
CA VAL A 21 -6.91 3.46 4.10
C VAL A 21 -7.91 3.74 5.21
N SER A 22 -8.77 4.72 5.00
CA SER A 22 -9.91 5.06 5.84
C SER A 22 -11.20 5.00 5.01
N SER A 23 -12.34 4.84 5.67
CA SER A 23 -13.64 4.86 4.98
C SER A 23 -14.75 5.37 5.90
N GLN A 24 -15.81 5.87 5.28
CA GLN A 24 -17.08 6.15 5.92
C GLN A 24 -18.20 5.52 5.08
N PRO A 25 -18.94 4.53 5.59
CA PRO A 25 -18.88 3.96 6.95
C PRO A 25 -17.56 3.25 7.26
N SER A 26 -17.22 3.19 8.55
CA SER A 26 -16.01 2.52 9.05
C SER A 26 -16.14 0.99 9.01
N ARG A 27 -15.03 0.28 9.29
CA ARG A 27 -14.95 -1.19 9.28
C ARG A 27 -15.32 -1.78 7.91
N ALA A 28 -14.90 -1.12 6.83
CA ALA A 28 -14.96 -1.65 5.47
C ALA A 28 -13.73 -2.53 5.21
N ARG A 29 -13.89 -3.64 4.51
CA ARG A 29 -12.81 -4.55 4.12
C ARG A 29 -11.86 -3.85 3.13
N VAL A 30 -10.56 -4.04 3.30
CA VAL A 30 -9.51 -3.49 2.43
C VAL A 30 -8.75 -4.64 1.80
N SER A 31 -8.58 -4.60 0.48
CA SER A 31 -7.66 -5.50 -0.24
C SER A 31 -6.67 -4.71 -1.09
N ILE A 32 -5.48 -5.27 -1.25
CA ILE A 32 -4.44 -4.78 -2.18
C ILE A 32 -4.16 -5.88 -3.19
N ASN A 33 -4.33 -5.59 -4.48
CA ASN A 33 -4.13 -6.55 -5.57
C ASN A 33 -4.91 -7.85 -5.34
N GLY A 34 -6.17 -7.73 -4.90
CA GLY A 34 -7.04 -8.86 -4.54
C GLY A 34 -6.73 -9.56 -3.21
N VAL A 35 -5.63 -9.21 -2.51
CA VAL A 35 -5.27 -9.82 -1.23
C VAL A 35 -5.87 -9.03 -0.06
N ASP A 36 -6.70 -9.70 0.76
CA ASP A 36 -7.30 -9.11 1.97
C ASP A 36 -6.23 -8.62 2.95
N LYS A 37 -6.41 -7.41 3.47
CA LYS A 37 -5.50 -6.77 4.43
C LYS A 37 -6.16 -6.44 5.77
N GLY A 38 -7.48 -6.56 5.87
CA GLY A 38 -8.23 -6.28 7.09
C GLY A 38 -9.34 -5.26 6.84
N LYS A 39 -9.62 -4.40 7.84
CA LYS A 39 -10.72 -3.44 7.78
C LYS A 39 -10.27 -2.02 8.13
N THR A 40 -10.89 -1.02 7.52
CA THR A 40 -10.64 0.41 7.80
C THR A 40 -11.01 0.80 9.24
N PRO A 41 -10.29 1.76 9.86
CA PRO A 41 -9.05 2.36 9.36
C PRO A 41 -7.87 1.38 9.44
N LEU A 42 -7.04 1.34 8.41
CA LEU A 42 -5.92 0.41 8.29
C LEU A 42 -4.69 1.09 7.69
N THR A 43 -3.51 0.82 8.27
CA THR A 43 -2.22 1.22 7.70
C THR A 43 -1.45 -0.03 7.31
N ILE A 44 -1.24 -0.24 6.01
CA ILE A 44 -0.40 -1.32 5.51
C ILE A 44 1.02 -0.78 5.34
N ARG A 45 1.96 -1.30 6.13
CA ARG A 45 3.38 -0.93 6.08
C ARG A 45 4.13 -1.86 5.13
N GLN A 46 5.33 -1.45 4.74
CA GLN A 46 6.26 -2.28 3.96
C GLN A 46 5.71 -2.68 2.58
N VAL A 47 4.86 -1.84 1.99
CA VAL A 47 4.33 -2.05 0.63
C VAL A 47 5.43 -1.73 -0.36
N LYS A 48 5.77 -2.67 -1.24
CA LYS A 48 6.76 -2.44 -2.30
C LYS A 48 6.32 -1.27 -3.16
N VAL A 49 7.25 -0.40 -3.56
CA VAL A 49 6.89 0.67 -4.49
C VAL A 49 6.55 0.09 -5.86
N GLY A 50 5.42 0.53 -6.43
CA GLY A 50 4.88 0.07 -7.70
C GLY A 50 3.38 0.33 -7.75
N TRP A 51 2.73 -0.15 -8.81
CA TRP A 51 1.29 -0.04 -8.97
C TRP A 51 0.55 -1.03 -8.08
N HIS A 52 -0.38 -0.51 -7.30
CA HIS A 52 -1.26 -1.28 -6.44
C HIS A 52 -2.72 -0.90 -6.67
N GLU A 53 -3.56 -1.90 -6.93
CA GLU A 53 -5.00 -1.73 -6.87
C GLU A 53 -5.45 -1.89 -5.42
N VAL A 54 -6.08 -0.85 -4.87
CA VAL A 54 -6.70 -0.86 -3.55
C VAL A 54 -8.21 -0.91 -3.75
N ALA A 55 -8.84 -1.96 -3.20
CA ALA A 55 -10.29 -2.09 -3.17
C ALA A 55 -10.82 -2.00 -1.73
N VAL A 56 -11.84 -1.16 -1.53
CA VAL A 56 -12.55 -0.97 -0.27
C VAL A 56 -13.99 -1.45 -0.42
N ILE A 57 -14.38 -2.41 0.40
CA ILE A 57 -15.62 -3.18 0.25
C ILE A 57 -16.41 -3.14 1.56
N LYS A 58 -17.68 -2.75 1.48
CA LYS A 58 -18.63 -2.81 2.60
C LYS A 58 -19.94 -3.39 2.08
N GLU A 59 -20.48 -4.35 2.82
CA GLU A 59 -21.78 -4.96 2.50
C GLU A 59 -22.87 -3.89 2.40
N GLY A 60 -23.64 -3.92 1.31
CA GLY A 60 -24.68 -2.92 1.01
C GLY A 60 -24.17 -1.64 0.35
N TYR A 61 -22.86 -1.50 0.09
CA TYR A 61 -22.28 -0.31 -0.54
C TYR A 61 -21.55 -0.65 -1.84
N ARG A 62 -21.46 0.34 -2.75
CA ARG A 62 -20.67 0.21 -3.97
C ARG A 62 -19.19 0.03 -3.63
N ILE A 63 -18.55 -0.94 -4.30
CA ILE A 63 -17.11 -1.15 -4.17
C ILE A 63 -16.37 0.09 -4.68
N TYR A 64 -15.40 0.55 -3.90
CA TYR A 64 -14.49 1.60 -4.29
C TYR A 64 -13.15 0.97 -4.69
N VAL A 65 -12.65 1.32 -5.88
CA VAL A 65 -11.38 0.84 -6.42
C VAL A 65 -10.50 2.04 -6.79
N LYS A 66 -9.24 2.02 -6.36
CA LYS A 66 -8.26 3.06 -6.67
C LYS A 66 -6.89 2.45 -6.93
N HIS A 67 -6.22 2.94 -7.97
CA HIS A 67 -4.82 2.63 -8.25
C HIS A 67 -3.92 3.64 -7.52
N VAL A 68 -2.90 3.14 -6.81
CA VAL A 68 -1.90 3.90 -6.04
C VAL A 68 -0.49 3.38 -6.27
#